data_AF-A0A0S3X8L9-F1
#
_entry.id   AF-A0A0S3X8L9-F1
#
_cell.length_a   1.000
_cell.length_b   1.000
_cell.length_c   1.000
_cell.angle_alpha   90.00
_cell.angle_beta   90.00
_cell.angle_gamma   90.00
#
_symmetry.space_group_name_H-M   'P 1'
#
loop_
_entity.id
_entity.type
_entity.pdbx_description
1 polymer ?
#
loop_
_entity_poly.entity_id
_entity_poly.type
_entity_poly.pdbx_seq_one_letter_code
_entity_poly.pdbx_strand_id
1 'polypeptide(L)' 'IVKEGYGASRCTESGGPEPGVGCAGRGIITSVNMLEQLGAYDDEWDLDYVFYDVLGDVVCGGFAMPIRDGKAEEIYIV' A
#
# COMPACT_ATOMS: atom_id res chain seq x y z
N ILE A 1 9.13 -10.28 -2.50
CA ILE A 1 8.12 -9.36 -1.92
C ILE A 1 7.61 -8.48 -3.05
N VAL A 2 8.50 -7.76 -3.73
CA VAL A 2 8.21 -7.16 -5.05
C VAL A 2 8.24 -8.22 -6.15
N LYS A 3 7.31 -8.12 -7.09
CA LYS A 3 7.26 -8.87 -8.35
C LYS A 3 7.22 -7.89 -9.52
N GLU A 4 7.80 -8.29 -10.64
CA GLU A 4 7.66 -7.56 -11.90
C GLU A 4 6.26 -7.79 -12.49
N GLY A 5 5.60 -6.70 -12.87
CA GLY A 5 4.30 -6.68 -13.51
C GLY A 5 4.37 -6.25 -14.98
N TYR A 6 3.23 -5.89 -15.54
CA TYR A 6 3.15 -5.44 -16.93
C TYR A 6 3.80 -4.06 -17.10
N GLY A 7 4.49 -3.84 -18.22
CA GLY A 7 5.08 -2.53 -18.53
C GLY A 7 6.19 -2.11 -17.56
N ALA A 8 6.97 -3.07 -17.04
CA ALA A 8 8.03 -2.85 -16.05
C ALA A 8 7.52 -2.30 -14.70
N SER A 9 6.23 -2.44 -14.39
CA SER A 9 5.69 -2.07 -13.09
C SER A 9 6.26 -2.96 -11.98
N ARG A 10 6.45 -2.39 -10.79
CA ARG A 10 6.83 -3.13 -9.59
C ARG A 10 5.61 -3.30 -8.71
N CYS A 11 5.24 -4.55 -8.42
CA CYS A 11 4.02 -4.90 -7.71
C CYS A 11 4.33 -5.60 -6.39
N THR A 12 3.57 -5.29 -5.35
CA THR A 12 3.66 -5.94 -4.04
C THR A 12 2.27 -6.01 -3.42
N GLU A 13 2.04 -7.03 -2.62
CA GLU A 13 0.76 -7.27 -1.95
C GLU A 13 0.93 -7.17 -0.44
N SER A 14 0.06 -6.42 0.23
CA SER A 14 0.08 -6.32 1.69
C SER A 14 -0.35 -7.64 2.36
N GLY A 15 -1.18 -8.42 1.67
CA GLY A 15 -1.87 -9.57 2.24
C GLY A 15 -2.88 -9.17 3.31
N GLY A 16 -3.40 -10.17 4.01
CA GLY A 16 -4.38 -9.97 5.08
C GLY A 16 -4.63 -11.26 5.84
N PRO A 17 -5.29 -11.18 7.01
CA PRO A 17 -5.68 -12.36 7.76
C PRO A 17 -6.86 -13.07 7.06
N GLU A 18 -7.11 -14.32 7.46
CA GLU A 18 -8.31 -15.05 7.03
C GLU A 18 -9.60 -14.30 7.44
N PRO A 19 -10.69 -14.42 6.65
CA PRO A 19 -11.95 -13.78 6.96
C PRO A 19 -12.45 -14.12 8.37
N GLY A 20 -12.83 -13.09 9.14
CA GLY A 20 -13.29 -13.23 10.53
C GLY A 20 -12.18 -13.29 11.58
N VAL A 21 -10.91 -13.19 11.19
CA VAL A 21 -9.75 -13.21 12.10
C VAL A 21 -8.93 -11.93 11.97
N GLY A 22 -8.47 -11.35 13.08
CA GLY A 22 -7.51 -10.24 13.07
C GLY A 22 -8.04 -8.91 12.51
N CYS A 23 -7.15 -8.12 11.90
CA CYS A 23 -7.48 -6.80 11.33
C CYS A 23 -6.69 -6.57 10.03
N ALA A 24 -7.38 -6.61 8.89
CA ALA A 24 -6.78 -6.38 7.57
C ALA A 24 -6.15 -4.98 7.44
N GLY A 25 -6.77 -3.96 8.03
CA GLY A 25 -6.23 -2.59 8.02
C GLY A 25 -4.86 -2.47 8.70
N ARG A 26 -4.57 -3.31 9.71
CA ARG A 26 -3.22 -3.33 10.31
C ARG A 26 -2.18 -3.89 9.34
N GLY A 27 -2.58 -4.82 8.47
CA GLY A 27 -1.74 -5.36 7.40
C GLY A 27 -1.23 -4.25 6.48
N ILE A 28 -2.10 -3.32 6.07
CA ILE A 28 -1.73 -2.17 5.23
C ILE A 28 -0.68 -1.31 5.93
N ILE A 29 -0.92 -0.91 7.18
CA ILE A 29 0.02 -0.08 7.95
C ILE A 29 1.39 -0.76 8.02
N THR A 30 1.41 -2.05 8.36
CA THR A 30 2.66 -2.80 8.51
C THR A 30 3.39 -2.94 7.17
N SER A 31 2.69 -3.24 6.09
CA SER A 31 3.30 -3.42 4.77
C SER A 31 3.85 -2.12 4.20
N VAL A 32 3.12 -1.01 4.32
CA VAL A 32 3.62 0.31 3.87
C VAL A 32 4.87 0.69 4.67
N ASN A 33 4.83 0.59 6.00
CA ASN A 33 6.00 0.90 6.83
C ASN A 33 7.21 -0.01 6.51
N MET A 34 6.97 -1.29 6.22
CA MET A 34 8.03 -2.22 5.83
C MET A 34 8.66 -1.82 4.50
N LEU A 35 7.87 -1.40 3.52
CA LEU A 35 8.36 -0.92 2.23
C LEU A 35 9.21 0.36 2.40
N GLU A 36 8.78 1.29 3.25
CA GLU A 36 9.57 2.48 3.60
C GLU A 36 10.91 2.13 4.24
N GLN A 37 10.90 1.21 5.20
CA GLN A 37 12.13 0.77 5.87
C GLN A 37 13.09 0.04 4.94
N LEU A 38 12.59 -0.57 3.87
CA LEU A 38 13.38 -1.25 2.86
C LEU A 38 13.82 -0.32 1.71
N GLY A 39 13.52 0.98 1.79
CA GLY A 39 13.90 1.96 0.77
C GLY A 39 13.14 1.78 -0.55
N ALA A 40 11.92 1.23 -0.51
CA ALA A 40 11.13 0.97 -1.73
C ALA A 40 10.74 2.24 -2.51
N TYR A 41 10.84 3.40 -1.86
CA TYR A 41 10.49 4.71 -2.42
C TYR A 41 11.72 5.62 -2.58
N ASP A 42 12.93 5.08 -2.40
CA ASP A 42 14.16 5.84 -2.55
C ASP A 42 14.41 6.16 -4.04
N ASP A 43 15.12 7.26 -4.29
CA ASP A 43 15.42 7.76 -5.65
C ASP A 43 16.19 6.74 -6.52
N GLU A 44 16.82 5.72 -5.92
CA GLU A 44 17.46 4.61 -6.64
C GLU A 44 16.50 3.86 -7.56
N TRP A 45 15.21 3.85 -7.23
CA TRP A 45 14.18 3.13 -7.96
C TRP A 45 13.56 3.91 -9.13
N ASP A 46 13.82 5.23 -9.23
CA ASP A 46 13.31 6.15 -10.27
C ASP A 46 11.79 5.96 -10.50
N LEU A 47 11.00 6.01 -9.42
CA LEU A 47 9.56 5.83 -9.47
C LEU A 47 8.87 7.15 -9.83
N ASP A 48 8.19 7.20 -10.97
CA ASP A 48 7.36 8.34 -11.35
C ASP A 48 6.06 8.41 -10.52
N TYR A 49 5.48 7.23 -10.22
CA TYR A 49 4.19 7.11 -9.54
C TYR A 49 4.15 5.89 -8.62
N VAL A 50 3.41 6.02 -7.52
CA VAL A 50 3.05 4.93 -6.60
C VAL A 50 1.53 4.86 -6.50
N PHE A 51 0.97 3.69 -6.79
CA PHE A 51 -0.45 3.45 -6.67
C PHE A 51 -0.74 2.58 -5.45
N TYR A 52 -1.68 3.03 -4.62
CA TYR A 52 -2.24 2.25 -3.53
C TYR A 52 -3.64 1.81 -3.91
N ASP A 53 -3.83 0.51 -4.18
CA ASP A 53 -5.15 -0.08 -4.35
C ASP A 53 -5.73 -0.41 -2.97
N VAL A 54 -6.76 0.32 -2.56
CA VAL A 54 -7.28 0.30 -1.19
C VAL A 54 -8.76 -0.06 -1.19
N LEU A 55 -9.14 -0.96 -0.28
CA LEU A 55 -10.54 -1.34 -0.06
C LEU A 55 -11.36 -0.14 0.44
N GLY A 56 -12.41 0.21 -0.32
CA GLY A 56 -13.26 1.37 -0.05
C GLY A 56 -14.48 1.11 0.85
N ASP A 57 -14.85 -0.16 1.08
CA ASP A 57 -16.09 -0.50 1.82
C ASP A 57 -16.04 -0.09 3.30
N VAL A 58 -14.84 -0.07 3.88
CA VAL A 58 -14.62 0.22 5.30
C VAL A 58 -13.42 1.14 5.47
N VAL A 59 -13.67 2.37 5.95
CA VAL A 59 -12.63 3.36 6.20
C VAL A 59 -12.19 3.31 7.67
N CYS A 60 -11.57 2.20 8.07
CA CYS A 60 -10.96 2.09 9.40
C CYS A 60 -9.57 2.76 9.41
N GLY A 61 -8.99 2.96 10.60
CA GLY A 61 -7.69 3.65 10.74
C GLY A 61 -6.53 3.01 9.95
N GLY A 62 -6.64 1.75 9.54
CA GLY A 62 -5.67 1.09 8.67
C GLY A 62 -5.86 1.40 7.19
N PHE A 63 -7.09 1.28 6.68
CA PHE A 63 -7.40 1.60 5.27
C PHE A 63 -7.26 3.10 4.97
N ALA A 64 -7.50 3.96 5.96
CA ALA A 64 -7.32 5.40 5.83
C ALA A 64 -5.84 5.86 5.96
N MET A 65 -4.91 4.96 6.32
CA MET A 65 -3.53 5.33 6.60
C MET A 65 -2.83 6.04 5.43
N PRO A 66 -2.98 5.60 4.16
CA PRO A 66 -2.32 6.28 3.05
C PRO A 66 -2.70 7.76 2.94
N ILE A 67 -3.97 8.10 3.18
CA ILE A 67 -4.46 9.48 3.13
C ILE A 67 -4.07 10.23 4.41
N ARG A 68 -4.29 9.62 5.58
CA ARG A 68 -4.09 10.26 6.88
C ARG A 68 -2.62 10.61 7.13
N ASP A 69 -1.71 9.74 6.73
CA ASP A 69 -0.27 9.88 6.99
C ASP A 69 0.46 10.51 5.80
N GLY A 70 -0.29 11.03 4.80
CA GLY A 70 0.25 11.76 3.65
C GLY A 70 1.06 10.91 2.67
N LYS A 71 0.80 9.60 2.61
CA LYS A 71 1.46 8.68 1.65
C LYS A 71 0.84 8.77 0.26
N ALA A 72 -0.43 9.17 0.18
CA ALA A 72 -1.14 9.44 -1.06
C ALA A 72 -1.68 10.87 -1.03
N GLU A 73 -1.26 11.69 -2.00
CA GLU A 73 -1.70 13.08 -2.15
C GLU A 73 -2.89 13.22 -3.11
N GLU A 74 -3.00 12.30 -4.08
CA GLU A 74 -4.09 12.26 -5.06
C GLU A 74 -4.97 11.02 -4.83
N ILE A 75 -6.28 11.24 -4.77
CA ILE A 75 -7.27 10.18 -4.53
C ILE A 75 -8.24 10.12 -5.70
N TYR A 76 -8.37 8.95 -6.30
CA TYR A 76 -9.31 8.64 -7.37
C TYR A 76 -10.27 7.56 -6.88
N ILE A 77 -11.59 7.78 -7.05
CA ILE A 77 -12.63 6.82 -6.68
C ILE A 77 -13.20 6.21 -7.96
N VAL A 78 -13.28 4.87 -7.98
CA VAL A 78 -13.81 4.08 -9.11
C VAL A 78 -15.31 3.84 -8.94
#